data_AF-A0A973S7N1-F1
#
_entry.id   AF-A0A973S7N1-F1
#
_cell.length_a   1.000
_cell.length_b   1.000
_cell.length_c   1.000
_cell.angle_alpha   90.00
_cell.angle_beta   90.00
_cell.angle_gamma   90.00
#
_symmetry.space_group_name_H-M   'P 1'
#
loop_
_entity.id
_entity.type
_entity.pdbx_description
1 polymer ?
#
loop_
_entity_poly.entity_id
_entity_poly.type
_entity_poly.pdbx_seq_one_letter_code
_entity_poly.pdbx_strand_id
1 'polypeptide(L)' 'ASMLDAAGFTVADDRLIEVPWQFDDLDEAGEFCRNLFGMTGLGIEETAAAMEREIGFEPNSGHPRLQWELRRIVADAI' A
#
# COMPACT_ATOMS: atom_id res chain seq x y z
N ALA A 1 14.20 21.72 5.14
CA ALA A 1 15.00 20.78 4.35
C ALA A 1 14.34 19.42 4.47
N SER A 2 13.97 18.80 3.34
CA SER A 2 13.56 17.41 3.31
C SER A 2 14.73 16.50 3.74
N MET A 3 14.47 15.23 4.08
CA MET A 3 15.56 14.27 4.32
C MET A 3 16.47 14.11 3.09
N LEU A 4 15.93 14.31 1.89
CA LEU A 4 16.67 14.26 0.64
C LEU A 4 17.58 15.49 0.48
N ASP A 5 17.07 16.69 0.80
CA ASP A 5 17.87 17.93 0.77
C ASP A 5 19.03 17.82 1.76
N ALA A 6 18.76 17.32 2.97
CA ALA A 6 19.77 17.12 4.01
C ALA A 6 20.82 16.06 3.61
N ALA A 7 20.46 15.14 2.73
CA ALA A 7 21.35 14.13 2.17
C ALA A 7 22.10 14.59 0.90
N GLY A 8 21.95 15.86 0.49
CA GLY A 8 22.65 16.41 -0.68
C GLY A 8 21.97 16.13 -2.02
N PHE A 9 20.66 15.88 -2.01
CA PHE A 9 19.88 15.72 -3.23
C PHE A 9 19.03 16.96 -3.52
N THR A 10 18.81 17.23 -4.80
CA THR A 10 17.79 18.17 -5.26
C THR A 10 16.62 17.38 -5.83
N VAL A 11 15.41 17.59 -5.28
CA VAL A 11 14.19 16.92 -5.77
C VAL A 11 13.71 17.59 -7.07
N ALA A 12 13.62 16.81 -8.13
CA ALA A 12 13.14 17.23 -9.45
C ALA A 12 11.65 16.93 -9.68
N ASP A 13 11.12 15.88 -9.05
CA ASP A 13 9.70 15.49 -9.10
C ASP A 13 9.30 14.86 -7.76
N ASP A 14 8.14 15.22 -7.22
CA ASP A 14 7.54 14.59 -6.05
C ASP A 14 6.02 14.60 -6.23
N ARG A 15 5.45 13.42 -6.42
CA ARG A 15 4.01 13.27 -6.64
C ARG A 15 3.46 12.02 -5.98
N LEU A 16 2.24 12.16 -5.50
CA LEU A 16 1.42 11.07 -5.01
C LEU A 16 0.58 10.53 -6.18
N ILE A 17 0.57 9.22 -6.35
CA ILE A 17 -0.15 8.53 -7.43
C ILE A 17 -1.12 7.55 -6.78
N GLU A 18 -2.41 7.77 -6.99
CA GLU A 18 -3.46 6.82 -6.58
C GLU A 18 -3.35 5.54 -7.41
N VAL A 19 -3.26 4.40 -6.74
CA VAL A 19 -3.08 3.08 -7.36
C VAL A 19 -4.04 2.07 -6.70
N PRO A 20 -5.37 2.28 -6.78
CA PRO A 20 -6.33 1.40 -6.14
C PRO A 20 -6.17 -0.04 -6.63
N TRP A 21 -6.17 -0.99 -5.69
CA TRP A 21 -6.06 -2.41 -5.98
C TRP A 21 -7.38 -3.09 -5.65
N GLN A 22 -7.97 -3.79 -6.63
CA GLN A 22 -9.18 -4.57 -6.42
C GLN A 22 -8.84 -6.05 -6.34
N PHE A 23 -9.45 -6.75 -5.37
CA PHE A 23 -9.38 -8.20 -5.23
C PHE A 23 -10.74 -8.82 -5.57
N ASP A 24 -10.76 -10.08 -5.96
CA ASP A 24 -11.99 -10.83 -6.23
C ASP A 24 -12.80 -11.05 -4.95
N ASP A 25 -12.13 -11.34 -3.84
CA ASP A 25 -12.75 -11.51 -2.52
C ASP A 25 -11.78 -11.18 -1.36
N LEU A 26 -12.26 -11.33 -0.12
CA LEU A 26 -11.47 -11.06 1.08
C LEU A 26 -10.39 -12.11 1.34
N ASP A 27 -10.54 -13.33 0.81
CA ASP A 27 -9.53 -14.37 0.97
C ASP A 27 -8.32 -14.06 0.10
N GLU A 28 -8.53 -13.63 -1.15
CA GLU A 28 -7.46 -13.14 -2.02
C GLU A 28 -6.76 -11.92 -1.41
N ALA A 29 -7.54 -10.95 -0.89
CA ALA A 29 -6.98 -9.77 -0.22
C ALA A 29 -6.13 -10.16 1.00
N GLY A 30 -6.62 -11.11 1.81
CA GLY A 30 -5.92 -11.64 2.96
C GLY A 30 -4.63 -12.38 2.59
N GLU A 31 -4.66 -13.23 1.57
CA GLU A 31 -3.48 -13.94 1.09
C GLU A 31 -2.42 -12.98 0.54
N PHE A 32 -2.82 -12.04 -0.31
CA PHE A 32 -1.92 -11.03 -0.87
C PHE A 32 -1.18 -10.29 0.24
N CYS A 33 -1.89 -9.84 1.27
CA CYS A 33 -1.29 -9.04 2.32
C CYS A 33 -0.52 -9.85 3.36
N ARG A 34 -0.93 -11.10 3.59
CA ARG A 34 -0.14 -12.04 4.39
C ARG A 34 1.26 -12.17 3.79
N ASN A 35 1.34 -12.28 2.46
CA ASN A 35 2.61 -12.34 1.74
C ASN A 35 3.35 -11.00 1.76
N LEU A 36 2.65 -9.90 1.50
CA LEU A 36 3.23 -8.56 1.43
C LEU A 36 3.89 -8.09 2.74
N PHE A 37 3.24 -8.36 3.87
CA PHE A 37 3.73 -7.94 5.19
C PHE A 37 4.50 -9.05 5.92
N GLY A 38 4.70 -10.22 5.30
CA GLY A 38 5.42 -11.34 5.92
C GLY A 38 4.70 -11.94 7.13
N MET A 39 3.36 -11.87 7.17
CA MET A 39 2.54 -12.36 8.28
C MET A 39 2.28 -13.88 8.19
N THR A 40 3.31 -14.68 7.87
CA THR A 40 3.17 -16.12 7.57
C THR A 40 2.69 -16.97 8.75
N GLY A 41 2.68 -16.41 9.97
CA GLY A 41 2.13 -17.06 11.17
C GLY A 41 0.62 -16.89 11.36
N LEU A 42 -0.03 -16.03 10.58
CA LEU A 42 -1.47 -15.77 10.66
C LEU A 42 -2.23 -16.51 9.55
N GLY A 43 -3.49 -16.84 9.82
CA GLY A 43 -4.41 -17.34 8.80
C GLY A 43 -4.75 -16.27 7.76
N ILE A 44 -5.31 -16.70 6.60
CA ILE A 44 -5.83 -15.78 5.57
C ILE A 44 -6.94 -14.91 6.15
N GLU A 45 -7.95 -15.54 6.75
CA GLU A 45 -9.11 -14.86 7.35
C GLU A 45 -8.69 -13.86 8.44
N GLU A 46 -7.76 -14.27 9.31
CA GLU A 46 -7.24 -13.41 10.38
C GLU A 46 -6.49 -12.20 9.81
N THR A 47 -5.74 -12.40 8.73
CA THR A 47 -5.05 -11.32 8.02
C THR A 47 -6.05 -10.36 7.37
N ALA A 48 -7.04 -10.87 6.65
CA ALA A 48 -8.08 -10.05 6.02
C ALA A 48 -8.87 -9.25 7.05
N ALA A 49 -9.23 -9.87 8.19
CA ALA A 49 -9.93 -9.20 9.28
C ALA A 49 -9.07 -8.12 9.94
N ALA A 50 -7.77 -8.36 10.13
CA ALA A 50 -6.85 -7.35 10.65
C ALA A 50 -6.73 -6.17 9.68
N MET A 51 -6.62 -6.43 8.37
CA MET A 51 -6.58 -5.37 7.38
C MET A 51 -7.85 -4.53 7.33
N GLU A 52 -9.01 -5.17 7.26
CA GLU A 52 -10.29 -4.43 7.24
C GLU A 52 -10.42 -3.53 8.47
N ARG A 53 -9.91 -3.97 9.62
CA ARG A 53 -9.91 -3.18 10.85
C ARG A 53 -8.92 -2.01 10.83
N GLU A 54 -7.68 -2.23 10.38
CA GLU A 54 -6.61 -1.23 10.50
C GLU A 54 -6.52 -0.27 9.32
N ILE A 55 -6.78 -0.75 8.10
CA ILE A 55 -6.64 0.04 6.86
C ILE A 55 -7.94 0.17 6.07
N GLY A 56 -8.84 -0.81 6.18
CA GLY A 56 -10.15 -0.82 5.52
C GLY A 56 -10.12 -1.13 4.02
N PHE A 57 -11.19 -1.73 3.53
CA PHE A 57 -11.48 -1.89 2.11
C PHE A 57 -12.69 -1.05 1.70
N GLU A 58 -12.59 -0.38 0.56
CA GLU A 58 -13.77 0.19 -0.09
C GLU A 58 -14.41 -0.85 -1.00
N PRO A 59 -15.69 -1.19 -0.83
CA PRO A 59 -16.35 -2.10 -1.75
C PRO A 59 -16.57 -1.43 -3.12
N ASN A 60 -16.11 -2.09 -4.18
CA ASN A 60 -16.36 -1.71 -5.58
C ASN A 60 -17.10 -2.85 -6.28
N SER A 61 -18.37 -2.63 -6.63
CA SER A 61 -19.23 -3.68 -7.22
C SER A 61 -19.30 -4.98 -6.41
N GLY A 62 -19.16 -4.89 -5.09
CA GLY A 62 -19.16 -6.05 -4.18
C GLY A 62 -17.78 -6.68 -3.93
N HIS A 63 -16.75 -6.20 -4.61
CA HIS A 63 -15.37 -6.65 -4.46
C HIS A 63 -14.57 -5.72 -3.54
N PRO A 64 -13.72 -6.24 -2.64
CA PRO A 64 -12.90 -5.39 -1.79
C PRO A 64 -11.84 -4.64 -2.61
N ARG A 65 -11.80 -3.32 -2.47
CA ARG A 65 -10.81 -2.44 -3.11
C ARG A 65 -10.00 -1.73 -2.05
N LEU A 66 -8.68 -1.92 -2.09
CA LEU A 66 -7.75 -1.25 -1.21
C LEU A 66 -7.23 0.04 -1.87
N GLN A 67 -7.32 1.15 -1.14
CA GLN A 67 -6.94 2.47 -1.63
C GLN A 67 -5.47 2.74 -1.41
N TRP A 68 -4.63 2.20 -2.29
CA TRP A 68 -3.19 2.45 -2.24
C TRP A 68 -2.82 3.78 -2.88
N GLU A 69 -1.80 4.40 -2.31
CA GLU A 69 -1.12 5.56 -2.89
C GLU A 69 0.38 5.29 -2.94
N LEU A 70 1.00 5.64 -4.06
CA LEU A 70 2.44 5.55 -4.26
C LEU A 70 3.02 6.97 -4.34
N ARG A 71 3.92 7.31 -3.42
CA ARG A 71 4.71 8.54 -3.54
C ARG A 71 5.94 8.28 -4.40
N ARG A 72 6.00 8.90 -5.58
CA ARG A 72 7.14 8.85 -6.49
C ARG A 72 7.98 10.11 -6.31
N ILE A 73 9.25 9.92 -5.98
CA ILE A 73 10.22 11.00 -5.86
C ILE A 73 11.36 10.76 -6.85
N VAL A 74 11.72 11.78 -7.62
CA VAL A 74 12.93 11.82 -8.47
C VAL A 74 13.83 12.89 -7.92
N ALA A 75 15.08 12.54 -7.63
CA ALA A 75 16.04 13.48 -7.10
C ALA A 75 17.43 13.23 -7.70
N ASP A 76 18.17 14.31 -7.93
CA ASP A 76 19.52 14.30 -8.47
C ASP A 76 20.52 14.60 -7.35
N ALA A 77 21.64 13.89 -7.32
CA ALA A 77 22.73 14.18 -6.39
C ALA A 77 23.42 15.50 -6.80
N ILE A 78 23.75 16.31 -5.80
CA ILE A 78 24.51 17.56 -5.95
C ILE A 78 26.01 17.27 -5.88
#